data_AF-A0A450Z1R5-F1
#
_entry.id   AF-A0A450Z1R5-F1
#
_cell.length_a   1.000
_cell.length_b   1.000
_cell.length_c   1.000
_cell.angle_alpha   90.00
_cell.angle_beta   90.00
_cell.angle_gamma   90.00
#
_symmetry.space_group_name_H-M   'P 1'
#
loop_
_entity.id
_entity.type
_entity.pdbx_description
1 polymer ?
#
loop_
_entity_poly.entity_id
_entity_poly.type
_entity_poly.pdbx_seq_one_letter_code
_entity_poly.pdbx_strand_id
1 'polypeptide(L)' 'MRKAFKNVRRNRGAAGIDKVSIQMFEVNLEENLDSLMRDLKTRGKFQPKPLRRVLIPKGKGKTRPLGI' A
#
# COMPACT_ATOMS: atom_id res chain seq x y z
N MET A 1 10.65 1.95 10.18
CA MET A 1 10.21 1.86 8.77
C MET A 1 10.62 0.56 8.07
N ARG A 2 11.90 0.18 8.02
CA ARG A 2 12.39 -1.03 7.30
C ARG A 2 11.69 -2.35 7.66
N LYS A 3 11.47 -2.63 8.96
CA LYS A 3 10.77 -3.84 9.41
C LYS A 3 9.33 -3.90 8.88
N ALA A 4 8.61 -2.77 8.87
CA ALA A 4 7.26 -2.68 8.33
C ALA A 4 7.26 -2.90 6.81
N PHE A 5 8.21 -2.29 6.08
CA PHE A 5 8.35 -2.51 4.64
C PHE A 5 8.60 -4.00 4.31
N LYS A 6 9.48 -4.69 5.05
CA LYS A 6 9.72 -6.13 4.87
C LYS A 6 8.43 -6.96 5.02
N ASN A 7 7.56 -6.60 5.97
CA ASN A 7 6.27 -7.28 6.15
C ASN A 7 5.33 -7.04 4.95
N VAL A 8 5.23 -5.80 4.45
CA VAL A 8 4.42 -5.47 3.27
C VAL A 8 4.95 -6.19 2.03
N ARG A 9 6.27 -6.18 1.81
CA ARG A 9 6.93 -6.88 0.71
C ARG A 9 6.65 -8.38 0.74
N ARG A 10 6.69 -8.99 1.93
CA ARG A 10 6.38 -10.42 2.11
C ARG A 10 4.95 -10.78 1.73
N ASN A 11 3.99 -9.87 1.92
CA ASN A 11 2.58 -10.11 1.60
C ASN A 11 2.30 -10.10 0.09
N ARG A 12 3.22 -9.56 -0.73
CA ARG A 12 3.10 -9.50 -2.21
C ARG A 12 1.74 -8.93 -2.68
N GLY A 13 1.25 -7.92 -1.96
CA GLY A 13 -0.03 -7.29 -2.24
C GLY A 13 -0.06 -6.59 -3.60
N ALA A 14 -1.27 -6.46 -4.17
CA ALA A 14 -1.48 -5.68 -5.38
C ALA A 14 -1.34 -4.17 -5.09
N ALA A 15 -1.04 -3.38 -6.12
CA ALA A 15 -1.00 -1.93 -5.98
C ALA A 15 -2.39 -1.35 -5.66
N GLY A 16 -2.38 -0.27 -4.87
CA GLY A 16 -3.56 0.50 -4.50
C GLY A 16 -4.04 1.42 -5.62
N ILE A 17 -4.76 2.49 -5.27
CA ILE A 17 -5.35 3.42 -6.24
C ILE A 17 -4.32 4.22 -7.05
N ASP A 18 -3.14 4.43 -6.48
CA ASP A 18 -2.04 5.16 -7.11
C ASP A 18 -1.16 4.30 -8.02
N LYS A 19 -1.45 3.00 -8.11
CA LYS A 19 -0.76 2.03 -8.96
C LYS A 19 0.74 1.87 -8.67
N VAL A 20 1.23 2.34 -7.53
CA VAL A 20 2.63 2.14 -7.11
C VAL A 20 2.78 0.71 -6.59
N SER A 21 3.54 -0.12 -7.30
CA SER A 21 3.82 -1.49 -6.86
C SER A 21 4.91 -1.51 -5.78
N ILE A 22 5.01 -2.61 -5.05
CA ILE A 22 6.09 -2.84 -4.08
C ILE A 22 7.46 -2.73 -4.76
N GLN A 23 7.58 -3.23 -5.99
CA GLN A 23 8.82 -3.19 -6.78
C GLN A 23 9.18 -1.75 -7.15
N MET A 24 8.21 -0.95 -7.59
CA MET A 24 8.43 0.47 -7.91
C MET A 24 8.85 1.26 -6.66
N PHE A 25 8.20 1.00 -5.52
CA PHE A 25 8.57 1.64 -4.26
C PHE A 25 9.99 1.27 -3.80
N GLU A 26 10.42 0.03 -4.05
CA GLU A 26 11.74 -0.47 -3.63
C GLU A 26 12.90 0.12 -4.44
N VAL A 27 12.66 0.65 -5.65
CA VAL A 27 13.71 1.28 -6.49
C VAL A 27 14.45 2.37 -5.73
N ASN A 28 13.73 3.25 -5.03
CA ASN A 28 14.28 4.34 -4.22
C ASN A 28 13.93 4.14 -2.73
N LEU A 29 14.18 2.93 -2.21
CA LEU A 29 13.66 2.50 -0.91
C LEU A 29 13.96 3.50 0.22
N GLU A 30 15.21 3.93 0.38
CA GLU A 30 15.59 4.80 1.51
C GLU A 30 14.90 6.15 1.46
N GLU A 31 14.95 6.83 0.31
CA GLU A 31 14.31 8.13 0.12
C GLU A 31 12.80 8.06 0.35
N ASN A 32 12.16 7.00 -0.14
CA ASN A 32 10.74 6.76 0.03
C ASN A 32 10.38 6.54 1.52
N LEU A 33 11.17 5.74 2.25
CA LEU A 33 10.94 5.52 3.68
C LEU A 33 11.18 6.79 4.51
N ASP A 34 12.20 7.58 4.16
CA ASP A 34 12.52 8.82 4.84
C ASP A 34 11.49 9.92 4.57
N SER A 35 10.99 10.03 3.33
CA SER A 35 9.90 10.94 3.00
C SER A 35 8.62 10.56 3.75
N LEU A 36 8.24 9.27 3.71
CA LEU A 36 7.06 8.77 4.42
C LEU A 36 7.17 8.98 5.94
N MET A 37 8.35 8.73 6.52
CA MET A 37 8.58 8.97 7.94
C MET A 37 8.44 10.45 8.31
N ARG A 38 8.96 11.36 7.46
CA ARG A 38 8.81 12.80 7.65
C ARG A 38 7.33 13.18 7.61
N ASP A 39 6.58 12.72 6.61
CA ASP A 39 5.16 13.04 6.47
C ASP A 39 4.33 12.52 7.65
N LEU A 40 4.62 11.31 8.14
CA LEU A 40 3.94 10.73 9.31
C LEU A 40 4.24 11.46 10.62
N LYS A 41 5.45 12.02 10.77
CA LYS A 41 5.83 12.79 11.97
C LYS A 41 5.31 14.21 11.94
N THR A 42 5.16 14.81 10.76
CA THR A 42 4.63 16.17 10.61
C THR A 42 3.10 16.15 10.72
N ARG A 43 2.57 16.76 11.78
CA ARG A 43 1.13 16.86 12.03
C ARG A 43 0.40 17.42 10.80
N GLY A 44 -0.60 16.68 10.31
CA GLY A 44 -1.45 17.09 9.18
C GLY A 44 -0.84 16.91 7.79
N LYS A 45 0.43 16.46 7.68
CA LYS A 45 1.09 16.28 6.38
C LYS A 45 0.76 14.93 5.73
N PHE A 46 0.72 13.85 6.52
CA PHE A 46 0.32 12.55 5.99
C PHE A 46 -1.19 12.48 5.77
N GLN A 47 -1.58 12.26 4.51
CA GLN A 47 -2.97 12.01 4.12
C GLN A 47 -3.05 10.62 3.46
N PRO A 48 -3.74 9.64 4.07
CA PRO A 48 -3.90 8.33 3.47
C PRO A 48 -4.76 8.43 2.21
N LYS A 49 -4.34 7.75 1.15
CA LYS A 49 -5.14 7.63 -0.08
C LYS A 49 -6.34 6.70 0.16
N PRO A 50 -7.46 6.90 -0.55
CA PRO A 50 -8.58 5.97 -0.49
C PRO A 50 -8.19 4.58 -1.00
N LEU A 51 -8.84 3.56 -0.45
CA LEU A 51 -8.65 2.16 -0.85
C LEU A 51 -9.17 1.92 -2.28
N ARG A 52 -8.47 1.09 -3.05
CA ARG A 52 -8.93 0.59 -4.35
C ARG A 52 -9.88 -0.59 -4.13
N ARG A 53 -11.11 -0.48 -4.63
CA ARG A 53 -12.10 -1.56 -4.53
C ARG A 53 -11.81 -2.67 -5.55
N VAL A 54 -11.82 -3.92 -5.09
CA VAL A 54 -11.72 -5.12 -5.93
C VAL A 54 -12.82 -6.09 -5.55
N LEU A 55 -13.53 -6.65 -6.54
CA LEU A 55 -14.50 -7.72 -6.32
C LEU A 55 -13.81 -9.07 -6.49
N ILE A 56 -13.73 -9.86 -5.42
CA ILE A 56 -13.15 -11.20 -5.45
C ILE A 56 -14.29 -12.23 -5.47
N PRO A 57 -14.31 -13.17 -6.43
CA PRO A 57 -15.30 -14.25 -6.46
C PRO A 57 -15.28 -15.09 -5.17
N LYS A 58 -16.46 -15.41 -4.64
CA LYS A 58 -16.64 -16.33 -3.51
C LYS A 58 -17.33 -17.65 -3.91
N GLY A 59 -17.59 -17.82 -5.22
CA GLY A 59 -18.38 -18.93 -5.77
C GLY A 59 -19.89 -18.64 -5.80
N LYS A 60 -20.64 -19.44 -6.56
CA LYS A 60 -22.11 -19.36 -6.71
C LYS A 60 -22.62 -17.95 -7.08
N GLY A 61 -21.91 -17.26 -7.98
CA GLY A 61 -22.27 -15.90 -8.44
C GLY A 61 -22.08 -14.79 -7.39
N LYS A 62 -21.55 -15.10 -6.20
CA LYS A 62 -21.32 -14.12 -5.14
C LYS A 62 -19.89 -13.57 -5.19
N THR A 63 -19.75 -12.29 -4.88
CA THR A 63 -18.46 -11.61 -4.75
C THR A 63 -18.28 -11.04 -3.35
N ARG A 64 -17.03 -10.98 -2.88
CA ARG A 64 -16.64 -10.22 -1.69
C ARG A 64 -15.90 -8.96 -2.11
N PRO A 65 -16.36 -7.77 -1.70
CA PRO A 65 -15.60 -6.55 -1.91
C PRO A 65 -14.36 -6.54 -1.00
N LEU A 66 -13.19 -6.29 -1.59
CA LEU A 66 -11.93 -6.05 -0.91
C LEU A 66 -11.49 -4.60 -1.15
N GLY A 67 -10.91 -3.96 -0.14
CA GLY A 67 -10.17 -2.72 -0.28
C GLY A 67 -8.68 -3.02 -0.28
N ILE A 68 -7.97 -2.52 -1.28
CA ILE A 68 -6.51 -2.64 -1.44
C ILE A 68 -5.88 -1.26 -1.34
#